data_AF-A0A6B1CPE8-F1
#
_entry.id   AF-A0A6B1CPE8-F1
#
_cell.length_a   1.000
_cell.length_b   1.000
_cell.length_c   1.000
_cell.angle_alpha   90.00
_cell.angle_beta   90.00
_cell.angle_gamma   90.00
#
_symmetry.space_group_name_H-M   'P 1'
#
loop_
_entity.id
_entity.type
_entity.pdbx_description
1 polymer ?
#
loop_
_entity_poly.entity_id
_entity_poly.type
_entity_poly.pdbx_seq_one_letter_code
_entity_poly.pdbx_strand_id
1 'polypeptide(L)'
;MPMKVRKIVYLIHSMLYSDLAATDPKTLRSTNAGIYLERELLCERRWRAAIRQLEPDAIYAQLDGGREILAYAKQQLGDDRVVEPRAEWYDGIDLEQYRQDLTDSFSSQLADKGHQLDCETTELELWGESFTGCVYSYGTALGRQLGLKTPAFDNFDMTVPDQRLLCKAELVTHFLLPDSATRGYLFDGPLGYPIGLFLDGFRTSEAGATGKIRLDLDPSKVMLESPLGITLHAHLSIDRPNRKIPVHPTRDFDGITATATGLEIARGSEHSILGVLMSPADLLAAMQTATVC
;
A
#
# COMPACT_ATOMS: atom_id res chain seq x y z
N MET A 1 7.84 27.65 -21.51
CA MET A 1 7.29 26.35 -21.97
C MET A 1 6.99 25.54 -20.73
N PRO A 2 5.84 24.86 -20.64
CA PRO A 2 5.52 24.07 -19.45
C PRO A 2 6.53 22.94 -19.28
N MET A 3 6.92 22.66 -18.03
CA MET A 3 7.85 21.58 -17.71
C MET A 3 7.08 20.27 -17.67
N LYS A 4 7.59 19.26 -18.37
CA LYS A 4 6.99 17.92 -18.34
C LYS A 4 7.39 17.21 -17.05
N VAL A 5 6.39 16.70 -16.34
CA VAL A 5 6.60 15.88 -15.14
C VAL A 5 6.86 14.45 -15.58
N ARG A 6 7.98 13.88 -15.15
CA ARG A 6 8.29 12.45 -15.37
C ARG A 6 7.76 11.59 -14.23
N LYS A 7 7.78 12.12 -13.01
CA LYS A 7 7.46 11.38 -11.81
C LYS A 7 6.74 12.24 -10.77
N ILE A 8 5.70 11.68 -10.18
CA ILE A 8 5.05 12.20 -8.98
C ILE A 8 5.46 11.31 -7.82
N VAL A 9 6.00 11.91 -6.77
CA VAL A 9 6.16 11.29 -5.47
C VAL A 9 5.07 11.85 -4.57
N TYR A 10 4.20 10.98 -4.05
CA TYR A 10 3.09 11.38 -3.19
C TYR A 10 3.29 10.81 -1.79
N LEU A 11 3.49 11.68 -0.80
CA LEU A 11 3.60 11.32 0.61
C LEU A 11 2.27 11.57 1.34
N ILE A 12 1.67 10.50 1.85
CA ILE A 12 0.36 10.54 2.53
C ILE A 12 0.56 10.44 4.05
N HIS A 13 0.01 11.39 4.80
CA HIS A 13 -0.01 11.42 6.27
C HIS A 13 1.38 11.26 6.92
N SER A 14 2.35 12.09 6.52
CA SER A 14 3.69 12.03 7.14
C SER A 14 3.63 12.29 8.66
N MET A 15 4.47 11.62 9.44
CA MET A 15 4.66 11.91 10.88
C MET A 15 3.42 11.71 11.78
N LEU A 16 2.42 10.95 11.32
CA LEU A 16 1.20 10.64 12.06
C LEU A 16 1.47 10.04 13.46
N TYR A 17 2.37 9.07 13.55
CA TYR A 17 2.65 8.38 14.81
C TYR A 17 3.52 9.22 15.73
N SER A 18 4.41 10.03 15.17
CA SER A 18 5.23 11.01 15.90
C SER A 18 4.35 12.10 16.53
N ASP A 19 3.38 12.61 15.78
CA ASP A 19 2.38 13.55 16.27
C ASP A 19 1.51 12.92 17.36
N LEU A 20 1.07 11.68 17.17
CA LEU A 20 0.33 10.94 18.19
C LEU A 20 1.16 10.73 19.46
N ALA A 21 2.45 10.42 19.33
CA ALA A 21 3.35 10.24 20.47
C ALA A 21 3.53 11.53 21.27
N ALA A 22 3.55 12.68 20.59
CA ALA A 22 3.69 14.00 21.22
C ALA A 22 2.38 14.46 21.89
N THR A 23 1.23 14.22 21.26
CA THR A 23 -0.07 14.76 21.67
C THR A 23 -0.87 13.81 22.57
N ASP A 24 -0.82 12.50 22.31
CA ASP A 24 -1.48 11.46 23.11
C ASP A 24 -0.63 10.18 23.26
N PRO A 25 0.43 10.22 24.08
CA PRO A 25 1.26 9.06 24.34
C PRO A 25 0.53 7.94 25.09
N LYS A 26 -0.66 8.18 25.66
CA LYS A 26 -1.45 7.12 26.30
C LYS A 26 -2.08 6.23 25.23
N THR A 27 -2.69 6.83 24.21
CA THR A 27 -3.27 6.09 23.07
C THR A 27 -2.20 5.28 22.34
N LEU A 28 -1.03 5.88 22.06
CA LEU A 28 0.08 5.15 21.43
C LEU A 28 0.47 3.87 22.21
N ARG A 29 0.47 3.94 23.54
CA ARG A 29 0.78 2.79 24.41
C ARG A 29 -0.36 1.78 24.47
N SER A 30 -1.61 2.23 24.63
CA SER A 30 -2.75 1.33 24.78
C SER A 30 -3.08 0.56 23.50
N THR A 31 -2.80 1.15 22.33
CA THR A 31 -2.97 0.49 21.03
C THR A 31 -1.73 -0.30 20.58
N ASN A 32 -0.64 -0.27 21.36
CA ASN A 32 0.67 -0.81 20.97
C ASN A 32 1.20 -0.24 19.64
N ALA A 33 0.84 1.00 19.29
CA ALA A 33 1.27 1.66 18.06
C ALA A 33 2.75 2.09 18.06
N GLY A 34 3.49 1.84 19.14
CA GLY A 34 4.93 2.15 19.22
C GLY A 34 5.77 1.50 18.10
N ILE A 35 5.35 0.33 17.60
CA ILE A 35 6.02 -0.30 16.45
C ILE A 35 5.91 0.53 15.16
N TYR A 36 4.78 1.18 14.94
CA TYR A 36 4.55 2.03 13.77
C TYR A 36 5.36 3.32 13.89
N LEU A 37 5.51 3.87 15.09
CA LEU A 37 6.40 5.00 15.36
C LEU A 37 7.86 4.66 15.02
N GLU A 38 8.36 3.50 15.46
CA GLU A 38 9.73 3.08 15.12
C GLU A 38 9.95 2.98 13.60
N ARG A 39 8.97 2.42 12.88
CA ARG A 39 8.99 2.35 11.42
C ARG A 39 8.88 3.73 10.77
N GLU A 40 8.05 4.61 11.28
CA GLU A 40 7.87 5.98 10.78
C GLU A 40 9.16 6.79 10.89
N LEU A 41 9.86 6.73 12.02
CA LEU A 41 11.14 7.43 12.19
C LEU A 41 12.22 6.91 11.23
N LEU A 42 12.18 5.62 10.86
CA LEU A 42 13.01 5.07 9.78
C LEU A 42 12.60 5.64 8.42
N CYS A 43 11.31 5.67 8.12
CA CYS A 43 10.76 6.21 6.88
C CYS A 43 11.07 7.71 6.75
N GLU A 44 10.98 8.50 7.81
CA GLU A 44 11.31 9.92 7.82
C GLU A 44 12.74 10.18 7.31
N ARG A 45 13.71 9.41 7.83
CA ARG A 45 15.11 9.51 7.38
C ARG A 45 15.23 9.19 5.89
N ARG A 46 14.49 8.18 5.42
CA ARG A 46 14.47 7.78 4.00
C ARG A 46 13.79 8.85 3.14
N TRP A 47 12.64 9.40 3.56
CA TRP A 47 11.92 10.48 2.86
C TRP A 47 12.84 11.68 2.68
N ARG A 48 13.48 12.17 3.75
CA ARG A 48 14.42 13.30 3.68
C ARG A 48 15.63 13.01 2.77
N ALA A 49 16.13 11.78 2.77
CA ALA A 49 17.22 11.39 1.87
C ALA A 49 16.77 11.39 0.40
N ALA A 50 15.61 10.78 0.10
CA ALA A 50 15.08 10.68 -1.25
C ALA A 50 14.64 12.04 -1.82
N ILE A 51 14.00 12.89 -1.02
CA ILE A 51 13.62 14.27 -1.41
C ILE A 51 14.83 15.03 -1.97
N ARG A 52 15.99 14.96 -1.32
CA ARG A 52 17.22 15.64 -1.79
C ARG A 52 17.74 15.14 -3.13
N GLN A 53 17.32 13.95 -3.53
CA GLN A 53 17.82 13.26 -4.72
C GLN A 53 16.80 13.25 -5.86
N LEU A 54 15.63 13.89 -5.68
CA LEU A 54 14.61 13.93 -6.72
C LEU A 54 15.10 14.71 -7.94
N GLU A 55 15.02 14.06 -9.10
CA GLU A 55 15.39 14.61 -10.39
C GLU A 55 14.58 15.87 -10.73
N PRO A 56 15.10 16.83 -11.52
CA PRO A 56 14.44 18.10 -11.78
C PRO A 56 13.01 18.01 -12.33
N ASP A 57 12.67 16.94 -13.05
CA ASP A 57 11.36 16.68 -13.64
C ASP A 57 10.40 15.90 -12.72
N ALA A 58 10.79 15.68 -11.46
CA ALA A 58 9.93 15.09 -10.44
C ALA A 58 9.18 16.16 -9.64
N ILE A 59 7.92 15.86 -9.32
CA ILE A 59 7.08 16.62 -8.40
C ILE A 59 6.96 15.87 -7.08
N TYR A 60 7.14 16.58 -5.98
CA TYR A 60 6.84 16.08 -4.65
C TYR A 60 5.47 16.62 -4.22
N ALA A 61 4.59 15.73 -3.76
CA ALA A 61 3.31 16.10 -3.19
C ALA A 61 3.19 15.54 -1.78
N GLN A 62 2.58 16.31 -0.87
CA GLN A 62 2.29 15.86 0.48
C GLN A 62 0.83 16.11 0.83
N LEU A 63 0.13 15.04 1.20
CA LEU A 63 -1.23 15.07 1.75
C LEU A 63 -1.16 14.96 3.26
N ASP A 64 -1.50 16.05 3.95
CA ASP A 64 -1.54 16.15 5.41
C ASP A 64 -0.23 15.72 6.13
N GLY A 65 -0.27 15.74 7.46
CA GLY A 65 0.82 15.32 8.33
C GLY A 65 1.88 16.40 8.64
N GLY A 66 3.08 15.95 9.01
CA GLY A 66 4.21 16.74 9.50
C GLY A 66 4.60 17.90 8.59
N ARG A 67 4.38 19.13 9.09
CA ARG A 67 4.71 20.38 8.39
C ARG A 67 6.21 20.55 8.16
N GLU A 68 7.03 19.94 9.00
CA GLU A 68 8.49 19.93 8.92
C GLU A 68 9.02 19.12 7.73
N ILE A 69 8.28 18.11 7.26
CA ILE A 69 8.64 17.37 6.04
C ILE A 69 8.29 18.20 4.81
N LEU A 70 7.12 18.83 4.79
CA LEU A 70 6.73 19.74 3.72
C LEU A 70 7.68 20.94 3.61
N ALA A 71 8.00 21.59 4.73
CA ALA A 71 8.94 22.70 4.77
C ALA A 71 10.33 22.29 4.27
N TYR A 72 10.78 21.08 4.66
CA TYR A 72 12.02 20.52 4.16
C TYR A 72 11.99 20.28 2.65
N ALA A 73 10.92 19.71 2.11
CA ALA A 73 10.77 19.52 0.68
C ALA A 73 10.84 20.85 -0.08
N LYS A 74 10.12 21.88 0.38
CA LYS A 74 10.18 23.23 -0.22
C LYS A 74 11.59 23.81 -0.20
N GLN A 75 12.34 23.60 0.89
CA GLN A 75 13.71 24.05 1.00
C GLN A 75 14.65 23.34 0.01
N GLN A 76 14.47 22.04 -0.21
CA GLN A 76 15.36 21.25 -1.07
C GLN A 76 15.02 21.35 -2.56
N LEU A 77 13.73 21.42 -2.89
CA LEU A 77 13.24 21.31 -4.27
C LEU A 77 12.83 22.64 -4.89
N GLY A 78 12.52 23.65 -4.06
CA GLY A 78 11.80 24.84 -4.48
C GLY A 78 10.28 24.67 -4.35
N ASP A 79 9.57 25.78 -4.17
CA ASP A 79 8.10 25.79 -4.01
C ASP A 79 7.39 25.43 -5.33
N ASP A 80 8.03 25.66 -6.47
CA ASP A 80 7.55 25.30 -7.80
C ASP A 80 7.44 23.78 -7.99
N ARG A 81 8.18 22.98 -7.23
CA ARG A 81 8.20 21.51 -7.37
C ARG A 81 7.49 20.76 -6.25
N VAL A 82 6.85 21.50 -5.34
CA VAL A 82 6.15 20.95 -4.18
C VAL A 82 4.67 21.27 -4.26
N VAL A 83 3.82 20.25 -4.18
CA VAL A 83 2.35 20.38 -4.16
C VAL A 83 1.82 19.95 -2.79
N GLU A 84 0.82 20.66 -2.29
CA GLU A 84 0.14 20.32 -1.03
C GLU A 84 -1.36 20.24 -1.32
N PRO A 85 -1.86 19.10 -1.81
CA PRO A 85 -3.28 18.94 -2.12
C PRO A 85 -4.13 19.17 -0.87
N ARG A 86 -5.24 19.88 -1.01
CA ARG A 86 -6.15 20.22 0.09
C ARG A 86 -7.60 20.11 -0.36
N ALA A 87 -8.40 19.48 0.50
CA ALA A 87 -9.85 19.41 0.41
C ALA A 87 -10.43 19.47 1.82
N GLU A 88 -11.66 19.96 1.97
CA GLU A 88 -12.32 20.06 3.27
C GLU A 88 -12.93 18.69 3.65
N TRP A 89 -12.58 18.19 4.84
CA TRP A 89 -13.18 16.99 5.38
C TRP A 89 -14.35 17.35 6.32
N TYR A 90 -15.47 16.66 6.18
CA TYR A 90 -16.62 16.77 7.09
C TYR A 90 -17.36 15.43 7.22
N ASP A 91 -18.10 15.28 8.31
CA ASP A 91 -18.86 14.05 8.59
C ASP A 91 -19.92 13.78 7.50
N GLY A 92 -19.88 12.57 6.94
CA GLY A 92 -20.81 12.16 5.88
C GLY A 92 -20.41 12.59 4.47
N ILE A 93 -19.21 13.15 4.28
CA ILE A 93 -18.66 13.39 2.93
C ILE A 93 -18.54 12.07 2.16
N ASP A 94 -18.86 12.11 0.87
CA ASP A 94 -18.58 10.99 -0.03
C ASP A 94 -17.06 10.87 -0.25
N LEU A 95 -16.50 9.70 0.03
CA LEU A 95 -15.05 9.49 -0.04
C LEU A 95 -14.50 9.62 -1.46
N GLU A 96 -15.28 9.29 -2.48
CA GLU A 96 -14.85 9.44 -3.87
C GLU A 96 -14.81 10.92 -4.25
N GLN A 97 -15.83 11.69 -3.85
CA GLN A 97 -15.86 13.13 -4.03
C GLN A 97 -14.69 13.81 -3.29
N TYR A 98 -14.42 13.45 -2.04
CA TYR A 98 -13.29 14.00 -1.29
C TYR A 98 -11.95 13.77 -2.00
N ARG A 99 -11.75 12.56 -2.55
CA ARG A 99 -10.53 12.25 -3.32
C ARG A 99 -10.48 13.02 -4.64
N GLN A 100 -11.61 13.20 -5.30
CA GLN A 100 -11.69 14.02 -6.51
C GLN A 100 -11.30 15.47 -6.21
N ASP A 101 -11.80 16.05 -5.12
CA ASP A 101 -11.46 17.41 -4.70
C ASP A 101 -9.95 17.56 -4.40
N LEU A 102 -9.33 16.54 -3.79
CA LEU A 102 -7.88 16.49 -3.61
C LEU A 102 -7.12 16.45 -4.95
N THR A 103 -7.58 15.65 -5.91
CA THR A 103 -6.98 15.56 -7.25
C THR A 103 -7.12 16.88 -8.02
N ASP A 104 -8.26 17.55 -7.90
CA ASP A 104 -8.50 18.85 -8.53
C ASP A 104 -7.57 19.92 -7.92
N SER A 105 -7.43 19.90 -6.59
CA SER A 105 -6.48 20.75 -5.84
C SER A 105 -5.03 20.50 -6.26
N PHE A 106 -4.62 19.23 -6.41
CA PHE A 106 -3.30 18.86 -6.92
C PHE A 106 -3.08 19.39 -8.34
N SER A 107 -4.03 19.15 -9.24
CA SER A 107 -3.93 19.50 -10.67
C SER A 107 -3.86 21.00 -10.88
N SER A 108 -4.67 21.77 -10.13
CA SER A 108 -4.66 23.22 -10.14
C SER A 108 -3.29 23.78 -9.72
N GLN A 109 -2.76 23.31 -8.59
CA GLN A 109 -1.44 23.74 -8.11
C GLN A 109 -0.30 23.37 -9.07
N LEU A 110 -0.41 22.22 -9.72
CA LEU A 110 0.57 21.78 -10.71
C LEU A 110 0.58 22.72 -11.93
N ALA A 111 -0.61 23.06 -12.44
CA ALA A 111 -0.78 23.98 -13.56
C ALA A 111 -0.31 25.40 -13.22
N ASP A 112 -0.64 25.91 -12.03
CA ASP A 112 -0.20 27.23 -11.54
C ASP A 112 1.34 27.34 -11.48
N LYS A 113 2.02 26.23 -11.22
CA LYS A 113 3.49 26.13 -11.20
C LYS A 113 4.10 25.86 -12.57
N GLY A 114 3.29 25.82 -13.63
CA GLY A 114 3.75 25.66 -15.01
C GLY A 114 4.15 24.24 -15.39
N HIS A 115 3.66 23.24 -14.67
CA HIS A 115 3.94 21.82 -14.94
C HIS A 115 2.82 21.17 -15.74
N GLN A 116 3.19 20.17 -16.53
CA GLN A 116 2.25 19.37 -17.31
C GLN A 116 2.55 17.89 -17.14
N LEU A 117 1.49 17.11 -16.90
CA LEU A 117 1.58 15.65 -16.87
C LEU A 117 1.53 15.07 -18.28
N ASP A 118 2.30 14.00 -18.48
CA ASP A 118 2.15 13.09 -19.60
C ASP A 118 1.50 11.81 -19.06
N CYS A 119 0.19 11.64 -19.22
CA CYS A 119 -0.56 10.53 -18.59
C CYS A 119 -0.07 9.15 -19.04
N GLU A 120 0.59 9.06 -20.19
CA GLU A 120 1.13 7.79 -20.70
C GLU A 120 2.40 7.38 -19.95
N THR A 121 3.27 8.34 -19.65
CA THR A 121 4.63 8.05 -19.15
C THR A 121 4.91 8.54 -17.74
N THR A 122 4.03 9.35 -17.15
CA THR A 122 4.24 9.87 -15.79
C THR A 122 4.12 8.72 -14.79
N GLU A 123 5.19 8.51 -14.02
CA GLU A 123 5.22 7.54 -12.92
C GLU A 123 4.59 8.14 -11.66
N LEU A 124 3.89 7.31 -10.87
CA LEU A 124 3.40 7.68 -9.54
C LEU A 124 4.00 6.74 -8.51
N GLU A 125 4.80 7.29 -7.59
CA GLU A 125 5.36 6.57 -6.45
C GLU A 125 4.72 7.06 -5.15
N LEU A 126 4.31 6.11 -4.31
CA LEU A 126 3.51 6.37 -3.11
C LEU A 126 4.31 6.06 -1.85
N TRP A 127 4.32 7.01 -0.92
CA TRP A 127 4.98 6.97 0.38
C TRP A 127 3.97 7.29 1.48
N GLY A 128 4.32 6.99 2.74
CA GLY A 128 3.62 7.55 3.89
C GLY A 128 3.10 6.54 4.89
N GLU A 129 1.88 6.74 5.36
CA GLU A 129 1.27 5.91 6.39
C GLU A 129 0.18 5.00 5.82
N SER A 130 0.16 3.74 6.29
CA SER A 130 -0.79 2.69 5.95
C SER A 130 -0.63 2.17 4.51
N PHE A 131 0.25 1.16 4.37
CA PHE A 131 0.62 0.54 3.09
C PHE A 131 -0.57 -0.09 2.35
N THR A 132 -1.47 -0.79 3.05
CA THR A 132 -2.69 -1.35 2.45
C THR A 132 -3.91 -0.45 2.61
N GLY A 133 -3.84 0.59 3.46
CA GLY A 133 -4.90 1.56 3.67
C GLY A 133 -4.63 2.90 2.98
N CYS A 134 -4.29 3.95 3.74
CA CYS A 134 -4.29 5.34 3.26
C CYS A 134 -3.37 5.58 2.05
N VAL A 135 -2.10 5.12 2.09
CA VAL A 135 -1.18 5.26 0.95
C VAL A 135 -1.78 4.68 -0.32
N TYR A 136 -2.21 3.43 -0.23
CA TYR A 136 -2.83 2.70 -1.34
C TYR A 136 -4.11 3.38 -1.83
N SER A 137 -5.01 3.75 -0.92
CA SER A 137 -6.33 4.30 -1.22
C SER A 137 -6.27 5.68 -1.88
N TYR A 138 -5.52 6.63 -1.29
CA TYR A 138 -5.39 7.97 -1.84
C TYR A 138 -4.49 8.01 -3.07
N GLY A 139 -3.40 7.24 -3.06
CA GLY A 139 -2.44 7.21 -4.17
C GLY A 139 -3.03 6.61 -5.44
N THR A 140 -3.70 5.45 -5.34
CA THR A 140 -4.33 4.83 -6.51
C THR A 140 -5.53 5.63 -7.03
N ALA A 141 -6.28 6.31 -6.14
CA ALA A 141 -7.33 7.23 -6.54
C ALA A 141 -6.75 8.43 -7.32
N LEU A 142 -5.68 9.05 -6.84
CA LEU A 142 -4.99 10.14 -7.54
C LEU A 142 -4.56 9.68 -8.94
N GLY A 143 -3.84 8.55 -9.03
CA GLY A 143 -3.38 8.02 -10.32
C GLY A 143 -4.52 7.76 -11.31
N ARG A 144 -5.62 7.16 -10.84
CA ARG A 144 -6.82 6.92 -11.65
C ARG A 144 -7.50 8.21 -12.11
N GLN A 145 -7.72 9.15 -11.20
CA GLN A 145 -8.43 10.41 -11.49
C GLN A 145 -7.60 11.35 -12.38
N LEU A 146 -6.28 11.30 -12.28
CA LEU A 146 -5.35 11.94 -13.24
C LEU A 146 -5.30 11.24 -14.60
N GLY A 147 -5.89 10.04 -14.72
CA GLY A 147 -5.89 9.26 -15.95
C GLY A 147 -4.54 8.63 -16.32
N LEU A 148 -3.65 8.43 -15.34
CA LEU A 148 -2.33 7.83 -15.57
C LEU A 148 -2.46 6.41 -16.12
N LYS A 149 -1.57 6.03 -17.04
CA LYS A 149 -1.50 4.68 -17.61
C LYS A 149 -0.46 3.80 -16.94
N THR A 150 0.56 4.41 -16.35
CA THR A 150 1.56 3.70 -15.56
C THR A 150 0.98 3.38 -14.17
N PRO A 151 0.87 2.10 -13.76
CA PRO A 151 0.35 1.73 -12.44
C PRO A 151 1.15 2.38 -11.31
N ALA A 152 0.44 2.82 -10.27
CA ALA A 152 1.10 3.36 -9.09
C ALA A 152 2.06 2.33 -8.46
N PHE A 153 3.14 2.83 -7.87
CA PHE A 153 4.10 2.03 -7.13
C PHE A 153 4.08 2.39 -5.65
N ASP A 154 3.49 1.52 -4.84
CA ASP A 154 3.54 1.62 -3.37
C ASP A 154 4.94 1.23 -2.90
N ASN A 155 5.78 2.23 -2.60
CA ASN A 155 7.14 1.96 -2.15
C ASN A 155 7.13 1.58 -0.67
N PHE A 156 7.16 0.27 -0.40
CA PHE A 156 7.11 -0.28 0.95
C PHE A 156 8.21 0.25 1.87
N ASP A 157 9.40 0.50 1.34
CA ASP A 157 10.51 1.03 2.14
C ASP A 157 10.31 2.49 2.56
N MET A 158 9.42 3.18 1.88
CA MET A 158 9.02 4.56 2.15
C MET A 158 7.65 4.63 2.83
N THR A 159 7.13 3.50 3.31
CA THR A 159 5.79 3.41 3.87
C THR A 159 5.80 2.72 5.24
N VAL A 160 4.94 3.20 6.13
CA VAL A 160 4.64 2.58 7.43
C VAL A 160 3.48 1.59 7.21
N PRO A 161 3.71 0.28 7.29
CA PRO A 161 2.64 -0.70 7.08
C PRO A 161 1.63 -0.67 8.22
N ASP A 162 0.34 -0.75 7.88
CA ASP A 162 -0.81 -0.86 8.78
C ASP A 162 -1.02 -2.29 9.31
N GLN A 163 -0.38 -3.29 8.69
CA GLN A 163 -0.33 -4.66 9.18
C GLN A 163 0.90 -4.88 10.05
N ARG A 164 0.68 -5.30 11.30
CA ARG A 164 1.76 -5.51 12.28
C ARG A 164 2.80 -6.53 11.81
N LEU A 165 2.37 -7.56 11.07
CA LEU A 165 3.27 -8.56 10.49
C LEU A 165 4.25 -7.90 9.50
N LEU A 166 3.73 -7.06 8.60
CA LEU A 166 4.52 -6.33 7.60
C LEU A 166 5.44 -5.30 8.25
N CYS A 167 5.06 -4.70 9.37
CA CYS A 167 5.92 -3.77 10.11
C CYS A 167 7.28 -4.36 10.53
N LYS A 168 7.37 -5.69 10.66
CA LYS A 168 8.62 -6.41 10.97
C LYS A 168 9.17 -7.21 9.79
N ALA A 169 8.56 -7.08 8.62
CA ALA A 169 8.97 -7.82 7.45
C ALA A 169 9.96 -6.98 6.61
N GLU A 170 10.81 -7.67 5.87
CA GLU A 170 11.71 -7.06 4.90
C GLU A 170 11.23 -7.35 3.49
N LEU A 171 11.13 -6.33 2.64
CA LEU A 171 10.76 -6.53 1.25
C LEU A 171 11.89 -7.29 0.54
N VAL A 172 11.58 -8.47 0.02
CA VAL A 172 12.51 -9.28 -0.78
C VAL A 172 12.46 -8.84 -2.22
N THR A 173 11.27 -8.74 -2.79
CA THR A 173 11.06 -8.31 -4.18
C THR A 173 9.62 -7.89 -4.42
N HIS A 174 9.40 -7.16 -5.51
CA HIS A 174 8.08 -6.88 -6.05
C HIS A 174 8.08 -7.08 -7.58
N PHE A 175 6.91 -7.30 -8.17
CA PHE A 175 6.75 -7.48 -9.61
C PHE A 175 5.33 -7.13 -10.06
N LEU A 176 5.16 -6.71 -11.30
CA LEU A 176 3.84 -6.59 -11.91
C LEU A 176 3.41 -7.95 -12.45
N LEU A 177 2.16 -8.31 -12.24
CA LEU A 177 1.58 -9.46 -12.94
C LEU A 177 1.48 -9.14 -14.45
N PRO A 178 1.69 -10.13 -15.33
CA PRO A 178 1.54 -9.93 -16.77
C PRO A 178 0.18 -9.34 -17.13
N ASP A 179 0.17 -8.36 -18.03
CA ASP A 179 -1.04 -7.71 -18.56
C ASP A 179 -1.98 -7.14 -17.48
N SER A 180 -1.46 -6.80 -16.29
CA SER A 180 -2.22 -6.27 -15.18
C SER A 180 -1.55 -5.08 -14.49
N ALA A 181 -2.37 -4.24 -13.85
CA ALA A 181 -1.91 -3.23 -12.91
C ALA A 181 -1.66 -3.80 -11.50
N THR A 182 -1.93 -5.08 -11.28
CA THR A 182 -1.69 -5.76 -10.00
C THR A 182 -0.21 -5.99 -9.76
N ARG A 183 0.27 -5.59 -8.59
CA ARG A 183 1.63 -5.79 -8.13
C ARG A 183 1.67 -6.84 -7.02
N GLY A 184 2.52 -7.84 -7.20
CA GLY A 184 2.90 -8.79 -6.15
C GLY A 184 4.08 -8.26 -5.35
N TYR A 185 4.02 -8.42 -4.03
CA TYR A 185 5.09 -8.13 -3.09
C TYR A 185 5.42 -9.39 -2.30
N LEU A 186 6.70 -9.76 -2.28
CA LEU A 186 7.23 -10.83 -1.44
C LEU A 186 8.06 -10.21 -0.33
N PHE A 187 7.78 -10.63 0.90
CA PHE A 187 8.53 -10.23 2.08
C PHE A 187 9.13 -11.44 2.77
N ASP A 188 10.27 -11.23 3.43
CA ASP A 188 10.75 -12.10 4.48
C ASP A 188 10.05 -11.68 5.78
N GLY A 189 9.18 -12.55 6.27
CA GLY A 189 8.35 -12.26 7.43
C GLY A 189 9.06 -12.54 8.76
N PRO A 190 8.55 -11.97 9.86
CA PRO A 190 9.06 -12.30 11.17
C PRO A 190 8.88 -13.81 11.42
N LEU A 191 9.87 -14.44 12.08
CA LEU A 191 9.92 -15.88 12.36
C LEU A 191 10.29 -16.77 11.14
N GLY A 192 10.72 -16.17 10.02
CA GLY A 192 11.26 -16.90 8.87
C GLY A 192 10.20 -17.46 7.90
N TYR A 193 8.97 -16.97 7.99
CA TYR A 193 7.90 -17.31 7.06
C TYR A 193 7.80 -16.26 5.95
N PRO A 194 7.87 -16.62 4.66
CA PRO A 194 7.67 -15.66 3.59
C PRO A 194 6.22 -15.15 3.56
N ILE A 195 6.03 -13.88 3.19
CA ILE A 195 4.71 -13.24 3.08
C ILE A 195 4.53 -12.74 1.66
N GLY A 196 3.42 -13.11 1.02
CA GLY A 196 2.97 -12.60 -0.26
C GLY A 196 1.81 -11.63 -0.10
N LEU A 197 1.79 -10.55 -0.87
CA LEU A 197 0.69 -9.59 -0.90
C LEU A 197 0.47 -9.13 -2.35
N PHE A 198 -0.78 -8.88 -2.72
CA PHE A 198 -1.13 -8.26 -4.00
C PHE A 198 -1.87 -6.95 -3.77
N LEU A 199 -1.48 -5.91 -4.51
CA LEU A 199 -2.16 -4.61 -4.53
C LEU A 199 -2.40 -4.18 -5.99
N ASP A 200 -3.56 -3.57 -6.27
CA ASP A 200 -3.88 -3.07 -7.60
C ASP A 200 -3.42 -1.62 -7.77
N GLY A 201 -2.53 -1.34 -8.73
CA GLY A 201 -2.00 0.01 -8.95
C GLY A 201 -3.03 1.07 -9.38
N PHE A 202 -4.29 0.68 -9.62
CA PHE A 202 -5.44 1.54 -9.85
C PHE A 202 -6.70 0.95 -9.17
N ARG A 203 -6.93 1.24 -7.89
CA ARG A 203 -8.15 0.82 -7.21
C ARG A 203 -9.36 1.52 -7.84
N THR A 204 -10.31 0.75 -8.35
CA THR A 204 -11.67 1.26 -8.58
C THR A 204 -12.40 1.25 -7.23
N SER A 205 -13.03 2.37 -6.86
CA SER A 205 -13.86 2.47 -5.65
C SER A 205 -15.14 1.61 -5.71
N GLU A 206 -15.43 0.99 -6.86
CA GLU A 206 -16.38 -0.10 -6.94
C GLU A 206 -15.81 -1.30 -6.17
N ALA A 207 -16.49 -1.68 -5.09
CA ALA A 207 -16.36 -2.99 -4.48
C ALA A 207 -16.60 -4.05 -5.59
N GLY A 208 -15.52 -4.49 -6.22
CA GLY A 208 -15.56 -5.22 -7.47
C GLY A 208 -14.62 -4.63 -8.53
N ALA A 209 -13.32 -4.56 -8.24
CA ALA A 209 -12.39 -4.94 -9.30
C ALA A 209 -12.85 -6.34 -9.73
N THR A 210 -13.60 -6.42 -10.82
CA THR A 210 -14.31 -7.64 -11.22
C THR A 210 -13.26 -8.65 -11.61
N GLY A 211 -12.88 -9.50 -10.66
CA GLY A 211 -11.90 -10.53 -10.89
C GLY A 211 -11.25 -11.08 -9.64
N LYS A 212 -10.56 -12.20 -9.82
CA LYS A 212 -9.80 -12.88 -8.78
C LYS A 212 -8.36 -13.05 -9.22
N ILE A 213 -7.45 -13.01 -8.27
CA ILE A 213 -6.07 -13.47 -8.45
C ILE A 213 -6.07 -14.94 -8.09
N ARG A 214 -5.78 -15.79 -9.07
CA ARG A 214 -5.64 -17.24 -8.85
C ARG A 214 -4.16 -17.58 -8.69
N LEU A 215 -3.83 -18.23 -7.59
CA LEU A 215 -2.53 -18.83 -7.32
C LEU A 215 -2.64 -20.35 -7.37
N ASP A 216 -1.86 -20.98 -8.23
CA ASP A 216 -1.71 -22.42 -8.23
C ASP A 216 -0.68 -22.82 -7.17
N LEU A 217 -1.16 -22.95 -5.92
CA LEU A 217 -0.39 -23.40 -4.76
C LEU A 217 -1.21 -24.37 -3.93
N ASP A 218 -0.54 -25.20 -3.14
CA ASP A 218 -1.18 -26.07 -2.16
C ASP A 218 -1.70 -25.22 -0.98
N PRO A 219 -3.03 -25.06 -0.80
CA PRO A 219 -3.55 -24.20 0.25
C PRO A 219 -3.18 -24.72 1.64
N SER A 220 -2.83 -25.99 1.81
CA SER A 220 -2.38 -26.51 3.10
C SER A 220 -1.04 -26.01 3.59
N LYS A 221 -0.29 -25.30 2.73
CA LYS A 221 1.02 -24.74 3.04
C LYS A 221 0.99 -23.25 3.35
N VAL A 222 -0.18 -22.62 3.31
CA VAL A 222 -0.34 -21.18 3.52
C VAL A 222 -1.29 -20.86 4.67
N MET A 223 -1.17 -19.65 5.19
CA MET A 223 -2.14 -19.00 6.07
C MET A 223 -2.49 -17.65 5.48
N LEU A 224 -3.68 -17.14 5.80
CA LEU A 224 -4.12 -15.83 5.35
C LEU A 224 -4.28 -14.91 6.56
N GLU A 225 -3.77 -13.69 6.43
CA GLU A 225 -3.92 -12.64 7.42
C GLU A 225 -4.68 -11.47 6.81
N SER A 226 -5.75 -11.04 7.46
CA SER A 226 -6.46 -9.81 7.10
C SER A 226 -5.86 -8.62 7.87
N PRO A 227 -6.06 -7.38 7.40
CA PRO A 227 -5.57 -6.18 8.08
C PRO A 227 -6.08 -6.01 9.52
N LEU A 228 -7.24 -6.61 9.86
CA LEU A 228 -7.82 -6.59 11.20
C LEU A 228 -7.21 -7.64 12.16
N GLY A 229 -6.22 -8.41 11.69
CA GLY A 229 -5.54 -9.47 12.43
C GLY A 229 -5.87 -10.87 11.91
N ILE A 230 -4.93 -11.79 12.16
CA ILE A 230 -4.89 -13.18 11.66
C ILE A 230 -6.28 -13.85 11.70
N THR A 231 -6.83 -14.17 10.52
CA THR A 231 -7.97 -15.10 10.39
C THR A 231 -7.91 -15.86 9.06
N LEU A 232 -7.06 -16.89 8.94
CA LEU A 232 -7.42 -18.22 8.45
C LEU A 232 -6.22 -19.20 8.51
N HIS A 233 -6.48 -20.40 9.00
CA HIS A 233 -5.67 -21.58 8.72
C HIS A 233 -6.15 -22.16 7.39
N ALA A 234 -5.37 -22.04 6.31
CA ALA A 234 -5.59 -22.93 5.18
C ALA A 234 -4.98 -24.30 5.57
N HIS A 235 -5.87 -25.19 6.01
CA HIS A 235 -5.68 -26.62 6.32
C HIS A 235 -4.70 -27.10 7.42
N LEU A 236 -4.04 -26.25 8.20
CA LEU A 236 -3.30 -26.75 9.38
C LEU A 236 -4.24 -27.05 10.55
N SER A 237 -4.59 -28.32 10.71
CA SER A 237 -4.88 -28.89 12.04
C SER A 237 -3.59 -28.80 12.86
N ILE A 238 -3.38 -27.68 13.57
CA ILE A 238 -2.52 -27.70 14.74
C ILE A 238 -3.40 -28.18 15.87
N ASP A 239 -3.13 -29.39 16.31
CA ASP A 239 -3.75 -30.04 17.46
C ASP A 239 -3.49 -29.19 18.72
N ARG A 240 -4.33 -28.18 18.97
CA ARG A 240 -4.46 -27.62 20.32
C ARG A 240 -5.15 -28.71 21.14
N PRO A 241 -4.61 -29.14 22.30
CA PRO A 241 -5.07 -30.36 22.97
C PRO A 241 -6.54 -30.42 23.40
N ASN A 242 -7.38 -29.40 23.19
CA ASN A 242 -8.75 -29.38 23.71
C ASN A 242 -9.83 -28.63 22.89
N ARG A 243 -9.65 -28.32 21.60
CA ARG A 243 -10.79 -27.88 20.76
C ARG A 243 -10.66 -28.35 19.31
N LYS A 244 -11.43 -29.39 18.96
CA LYS A 244 -11.68 -29.81 17.58
C LYS A 244 -12.76 -28.90 16.98
N ILE A 245 -12.38 -27.94 16.14
CA ILE A 245 -13.31 -27.24 15.25
C ILE A 245 -13.13 -27.86 13.86
N PRO A 246 -14.11 -28.59 13.31
CA PRO A 246 -14.01 -29.14 11.97
C PRO A 246 -14.08 -28.00 10.94
N VAL A 247 -13.09 -27.93 10.05
CA VAL A 247 -13.06 -26.99 8.93
C VAL A 247 -13.67 -27.69 7.72
N HIS A 248 -14.80 -27.16 7.24
CA HIS A 248 -15.43 -27.60 6.00
C HIS A 248 -14.77 -26.93 4.79
N PRO A 249 -14.57 -27.64 3.66
CA PRO A 249 -13.86 -27.16 2.47
C PRO A 249 -14.61 -26.10 1.63
N THR A 250 -15.57 -25.37 2.19
CA THR A 250 -16.48 -24.49 1.42
C THR A 250 -16.89 -23.21 2.17
N ARG A 251 -15.99 -22.54 2.90
CA ARG A 251 -16.29 -21.20 3.45
C ARG A 251 -15.53 -20.14 2.68
N ASP A 252 -16.28 -19.41 1.85
CA ASP A 252 -15.87 -18.10 1.36
C ASP A 252 -15.67 -17.17 2.57
N PHE A 253 -14.44 -16.69 2.74
CA PHE A 253 -14.09 -15.68 3.74
C PHE A 253 -13.60 -14.47 2.96
N ASP A 254 -14.31 -13.34 3.08
CA ASP A 254 -13.98 -12.07 2.41
C ASP A 254 -13.60 -12.19 0.92
N GLY A 255 -14.32 -13.06 0.19
CA GLY A 255 -14.13 -13.27 -1.26
C GLY A 255 -12.94 -14.18 -1.63
N ILE A 256 -12.30 -14.82 -0.64
CA ILE A 256 -11.25 -15.80 -0.86
C ILE A 256 -11.84 -17.21 -0.97
N THR A 257 -11.45 -17.92 -2.02
CA THR A 257 -11.86 -19.32 -2.25
C THR A 257 -10.62 -20.21 -2.32
N ALA A 258 -10.52 -21.20 -1.43
CA ALA A 258 -9.51 -22.26 -1.52
C ALA A 258 -10.08 -23.45 -2.31
N THR A 259 -9.33 -23.93 -3.29
CA THR A 259 -9.65 -25.13 -4.08
C THR A 259 -8.64 -26.25 -3.78
N ALA A 260 -8.85 -27.44 -4.32
CA ALA A 260 -7.90 -28.53 -4.11
C ALA A 260 -6.48 -28.24 -4.68
N THR A 261 -6.35 -27.29 -5.59
CA THR A 261 -5.11 -27.03 -6.35
C THR A 261 -4.69 -25.57 -6.36
N GLY A 262 -5.36 -24.70 -5.60
CA GLY A 262 -5.09 -23.28 -5.69
C GLY A 262 -5.92 -22.41 -4.76
N LEU A 263 -5.50 -21.16 -4.68
CA LEU A 263 -6.12 -20.10 -3.90
C LEU A 263 -6.61 -19.01 -4.85
N GLU A 264 -7.88 -18.62 -4.71
CA GLU A 264 -8.44 -17.47 -5.42
C GLU A 264 -8.67 -16.34 -4.43
N ILE A 265 -8.14 -15.16 -4.72
CA ILE A 265 -8.21 -13.98 -3.86
C ILE A 265 -8.93 -12.88 -4.63
N ALA A 266 -9.92 -12.23 -4.03
CA ALA A 266 -10.55 -11.08 -4.66
C ALA A 266 -9.52 -9.98 -4.95
N ARG A 267 -9.61 -9.37 -6.15
CA ARG A 267 -8.79 -8.20 -6.48
C ARG A 267 -9.12 -7.04 -5.55
N GLY A 268 -8.10 -6.22 -5.24
CA GLY A 268 -8.20 -5.14 -4.26
C GLY A 268 -8.43 -5.58 -2.82
N SER A 269 -8.36 -6.89 -2.51
CA SER A 269 -8.38 -7.35 -1.12
C SER A 269 -7.05 -7.04 -0.44
N GLU A 270 -7.11 -6.66 0.83
CA GLU A 270 -5.95 -6.24 1.61
C GLU A 270 -5.30 -7.43 2.37
N HIS A 271 -5.54 -8.66 1.91
CA HIS A 271 -5.08 -9.89 2.57
C HIS A 271 -3.62 -10.22 2.26
N SER A 272 -2.87 -10.55 3.32
CA SER A 272 -1.52 -11.11 3.23
C SER A 272 -1.55 -12.65 3.22
N ILE A 273 -0.72 -13.26 2.36
CA ILE A 273 -0.52 -14.70 2.22
C ILE A 273 0.77 -15.11 2.95
N LEU A 274 0.65 -15.81 4.07
CA LEU A 274 1.78 -16.32 4.82
C LEU A 274 2.14 -17.74 4.36
N GLY A 275 3.35 -17.95 3.85
CA GLY A 275 3.87 -19.28 3.53
C GLY A 275 4.36 -20.00 4.78
N VAL A 276 3.56 -20.90 5.35
CA VAL A 276 3.87 -21.55 6.64
C VAL A 276 4.69 -22.84 6.48
N LEU A 277 4.53 -23.53 5.35
CA LEU A 277 5.29 -24.75 5.01
C LEU A 277 5.90 -24.66 3.62
N MET A 278 6.38 -23.46 3.28
CA MET A 278 6.83 -23.12 1.93
C MET A 278 8.07 -22.24 2.00
N SER A 279 9.03 -22.48 1.11
CA SER A 279 10.20 -21.61 1.00
C SER A 279 9.82 -20.27 0.34
N PRO A 280 10.58 -19.19 0.55
CA PRO A 280 10.37 -17.93 -0.17
C PRO A 280 10.40 -18.11 -1.70
N ALA A 281 11.24 -19.02 -2.22
CA ALA A 281 11.34 -19.30 -3.64
C ALA A 281 10.07 -19.98 -4.20
N ASP A 282 9.50 -20.92 -3.44
CA ASP A 282 8.27 -21.60 -3.84
C ASP A 282 7.07 -20.64 -3.83
N LEU A 283 6.97 -19.77 -2.81
CA LEU A 283 5.92 -18.75 -2.76
C LEU A 283 6.08 -17.75 -3.90
N LEU A 284 7.31 -17.29 -4.16
CA LEU A 284 7.60 -16.39 -5.27
C LEU A 284 7.17 -17.00 -6.62
N ALA A 285 7.54 -18.25 -6.87
CA ALA A 285 7.19 -18.94 -8.10
C ALA A 285 5.67 -19.01 -8.29
N ALA A 286 4.93 -19.41 -7.25
CA ALA A 286 3.47 -19.45 -7.30
C ALA A 286 2.83 -18.07 -7.54
N MET A 287 3.38 -17.02 -6.92
CA MET A 287 2.87 -15.66 -7.10
C MET A 287 3.20 -15.09 -8.47
N GLN A 288 4.37 -15.40 -9.06
CA GLN A 288 4.77 -14.93 -10.38
C GLN A 288 3.95 -15.58 -11.51
N THR A 289 3.44 -16.79 -11.28
CA THR A 289 2.53 -17.49 -12.21
C THR A 289 1.06 -17.20 -11.92
N ALA A 290 0.75 -16.32 -10.97
CA ALA A 290 -0.63 -16.00 -10.64
C ALA A 290 -1.34 -15.34 -11.82
N THR A 291 -2.58 -15.72 -12.06
CA THR A 291 -3.40 -15.18 -13.16
C THR A 291 -4.49 -14.27 -12.61
N VAL A 292 -4.74 -13.17 -13.32
CA VAL A 292 -5.91 -12.34 -13.09
C VAL A 292 -7.08 -12.91 -13.91
N CYS A 293 -8.10 -13.38 -13.21
CA CYS A 293 -9.31 -14.00 -13.75
C CYS A 293 -10.50 -13.05 -13.69
#